data_AF-A0A8B6E382-F1
#
_entry.id   AF-A0A8B6E382-F1
#
_cell.length_a   1.000
_cell.length_b   1.000
_cell.length_c   1.000
_cell.angle_alpha   90.00
_cell.angle_beta   90.00
_cell.angle_gamma   90.00
#
_symmetry.space_group_name_H-M   'P 1'
#
loop_
_entity.id
_entity.type
_entity.pdbx_description
1 polymer ?
#
loop_
_entity_poly.entity_id
_entity_poly.type
_entity_poly.pdbx_seq_one_letter_code
_entity_poly.pdbx_strand_id
1 'polypeptide(L)'
;MATQQIDIAQLPIEQLNQLAKQLDQEIELFSSSMNQLKHAQNKFVESQESLNKISPESLSKDILVPLTGSIYVPGQLSDVQNVMVDIGTGYYVDMVSLCISCTKCNGVYRDRILCRYGC
;
A
#
# COMPACT_ATOMS: atom_id res chain seq x y z
N MET A 1 10.64 -8.44 26.82
CA MET A 1 11.70 -7.60 27.39
C MET A 1 11.05 -6.77 28.47
N ALA A 2 11.37 -7.04 29.73
CA ALA A 2 10.70 -6.41 30.87
C ALA A 2 11.10 -4.94 30.96
N THR A 3 10.13 -4.04 30.87
CA THR A 3 10.31 -2.61 31.08
C THR A 3 10.55 -2.36 32.57
N GLN A 4 11.82 -2.29 32.97
CA GLN A 4 12.18 -1.73 34.28
C GLN A 4 11.79 -0.26 34.26
N GLN A 5 10.88 0.14 35.15
CA GLN A 5 10.62 1.54 35.45
C GLN A 5 11.89 2.12 36.06
N ILE A 6 12.63 2.88 35.26
CA ILE A 6 13.83 3.59 35.69
C ILE A 6 13.38 4.91 36.33
N ASP A 7 13.68 5.08 37.62
CA ASP A 7 13.35 6.29 38.36
C ASP A 7 14.30 7.43 37.97
N ILE A 8 13.78 8.37 37.17
CA ILE A 8 14.54 9.44 36.48
C ILE A 8 15.26 10.35 37.48
N ALA A 9 14.78 10.45 38.72
CA ALA A 9 15.35 11.31 39.77
C ALA A 9 16.62 10.73 40.41
N GLN A 10 16.93 9.45 40.20
CA GLN A 10 18.10 8.78 40.79
C GLN A 10 19.26 8.57 39.80
N LEU A 11 19.10 8.98 38.54
CA LEU A 11 20.12 8.76 37.50
C LEU A 11 21.18 9.86 37.47
N PRO A 12 22.48 9.51 37.31
CA PRO A 12 23.53 10.48 37.05
C PRO A 12 23.34 11.16 35.67
N ILE A 13 23.72 12.44 35.57
CA ILE A 13 23.51 13.31 34.40
C ILE A 13 24.00 12.69 33.08
N GLU A 14 25.10 11.93 33.11
CA GLU A 14 25.64 11.25 31.93
C GLU A 14 24.69 10.18 31.37
N GLN A 15 24.00 9.43 32.23
CA GLN A 15 23.04 8.40 31.80
C GLN A 15 21.76 9.03 31.23
N LEU A 16 21.33 10.17 31.76
CA LEU A 16 20.20 10.95 31.24
C LEU A 16 20.48 11.47 29.81
N ASN A 17 21.69 11.96 29.54
CA ASN A 17 22.08 12.41 28.20
C ASN A 17 22.15 11.25 27.19
N GLN A 18 22.56 10.06 27.63
CA GLN A 18 22.56 8.86 26.79
C GLN A 18 21.13 8.40 26.47
N LEU A 19 20.24 8.41 27.46
CA LEU A 19 18.83 8.05 27.28
C LEU A 19 18.11 9.03 26.36
N ALA A 20 18.35 10.34 26.50
CA ALA A 20 17.79 11.35 25.60
C ALA A 20 18.16 11.08 24.14
N LYS A 21 19.45 10.82 23.86
CA LYS A 21 19.92 10.48 22.52
C LYS A 21 19.29 9.20 21.96
N GLN A 22 19.08 8.18 22.80
CA GLN A 22 18.41 6.95 22.38
C GLN A 22 16.95 7.21 22.00
N LEU A 23 16.23 8.00 22.80
CA LEU A 23 14.86 8.38 22.50
C LEU A 23 14.75 9.20 21.22
N ASP A 24 15.68 10.13 20.97
CA ASP A 24 15.73 10.90 19.72
C ASP A 24 15.91 9.98 18.49
N GLN A 25 16.80 9.00 18.59
CA GLN A 25 17.03 8.01 17.53
C GLN A 25 15.80 7.11 17.29
N GLU A 26 15.10 6.70 18.35
CA GLU A 26 13.86 5.94 18.23
C GLU A 26 12.75 6.75 17.56
N ILE A 27 12.63 8.04 17.91
CA ILE A 27 11.66 8.95 17.28
C ILE A 27 11.95 9.10 15.78
N GLU A 28 13.21 9.27 15.38
CA GLU A 28 13.59 9.34 13.97
C GLU A 28 13.26 8.05 13.22
N LEU A 29 13.55 6.89 13.84
CA LEU A 29 13.21 5.57 13.28
C LEU A 29 11.70 5.41 13.07
N PHE A 30 10.88 5.77 14.06
CA PHE A 30 9.43 5.67 13.96
C PHE A 30 8.86 6.65 12.93
N SER A 31 9.37 7.88 12.89
CA SER A 31 8.98 8.87 11.88
C SER A 31 9.30 8.40 10.46
N SER A 32 10.50 7.86 10.24
CA SER A 32 10.89 7.28 8.95
C SER A 32 9.99 6.11 8.55
N SER A 33 9.73 5.19 9.48
CA SER A 33 8.87 4.02 9.23
C SER A 33 7.43 4.42 8.91
N MET A 34 6.90 5.42 9.61
CA MET A 34 5.56 5.97 9.35
C MET A 34 5.48 6.60 7.96
N ASN A 35 6.50 7.33 7.53
CA ASN A 35 6.55 7.93 6.20
C ASN A 35 6.60 6.86 5.09
N GLN A 36 7.34 5.77 5.29
CA GLN A 36 7.39 4.66 4.34
C GLN A 36 6.01 3.99 4.18
N LEU A 37 5.32 3.73 5.30
CA LEU A 37 3.96 3.17 5.28
C LEU A 37 2.97 4.12 4.60
N LYS A 38 3.07 5.43 4.87
CA LYS A 38 2.23 6.44 4.22
C LYS A 38 2.49 6.52 2.71
N HIS A 39 3.75 6.37 2.29
CA HIS A 39 4.09 6.31 0.88
C HIS A 39 3.48 5.07 0.20
N ALA A 40 3.51 3.90 0.85
CA ALA A 40 2.84 2.71 0.34
C ALA A 40 1.32 2.89 0.28
N GLN A 41 0.70 3.48 1.30
CA GLN A 41 -0.73 3.81 1.29
C GLN A 41 -1.11 4.70 0.10
N ASN A 42 -0.34 5.76 -0.16
CA ASN A 42 -0.58 6.65 -1.28
C ASN A 42 -0.54 5.91 -2.61
N LYS A 43 0.41 4.98 -2.81
CA LYS A 43 0.46 4.15 -4.03
C LYS A 43 -0.79 3.30 -4.21
N PHE A 44 -1.36 2.75 -3.13
CA PHE A 44 -2.60 1.99 -3.20
C PHE A 44 -3.79 2.88 -3.58
N VAL A 45 -3.86 4.10 -3.03
CA VAL A 45 -4.91 5.07 -3.36
C VAL A 45 -4.79 5.52 -4.82
N GLU A 46 -3.59 5.88 -5.29
CA GLU A 46 -3.33 6.24 -6.69
C GLU A 46 -3.68 5.10 -7.66
N SER A 47 -3.38 3.86 -7.27
CA SER A 47 -3.74 2.66 -8.05
C SER A 47 -5.25 2.49 -8.11
N GLN A 48 -5.96 2.68 -7.00
CA GLN A 48 -7.42 2.63 -6.94
C GLN A 48 -8.06 3.71 -7.81
N GLU A 49 -7.56 4.96 -7.75
CA GLU A 49 -8.03 6.04 -8.61
C GLU A 49 -7.78 5.77 -10.09
N SER A 50 -6.65 5.16 -10.42
CA SER A 50 -6.32 4.77 -11.79
C SER A 50 -7.27 3.69 -12.30
N LEU A 51 -7.62 2.70 -11.48
CA LEU A 51 -8.63 1.69 -11.82
C LEU A 51 -10.01 2.32 -12.05
N ASN A 52 -10.40 3.30 -11.24
CA ASN A 52 -11.68 4.01 -11.41
C ASN A 52 -11.78 4.80 -12.72
N LYS A 53 -10.63 5.21 -13.30
CA LYS A 53 -10.58 5.89 -14.61
C LYS A 53 -10.70 4.91 -15.78
N ILE A 54 -10.44 3.62 -15.54
CA ILE A 54 -10.55 2.56 -16.54
C ILE A 54 -12.01 2.08 -16.56
N SER A 55 -12.81 2.73 -17.41
CA SER A 55 -14.21 2.35 -17.68
C SER A 55 -14.30 1.40 -18.87
N PRO A 56 -15.39 0.64 -19.05
CA PRO A 56 -15.59 -0.20 -20.24
C PRO A 56 -15.50 0.56 -21.58
N GLU A 57 -15.73 1.88 -21.56
CA GLU A 57 -15.53 2.77 -22.71
C GLU A 57 -14.06 3.00 -23.10
N SER A 58 -13.11 2.50 -22.30
CA SER A 58 -11.66 2.65 -22.55
C SER A 58 -11.05 1.50 -23.36
N LEU A 59 -11.82 0.45 -23.65
CA LEU A 59 -11.38 -0.77 -24.37
C LEU A 59 -10.83 -0.50 -25.79
N SER A 60 -11.13 0.66 -26.38
CA SER A 60 -10.68 1.04 -27.72
C SER A 60 -10.05 2.43 -27.77
N LYS A 61 -9.61 2.96 -26.62
CA LYS A 61 -8.92 4.25 -26.56
C LYS A 61 -7.41 4.03 -26.65
N ASP A 62 -6.74 4.89 -27.41
CA ASP A 62 -5.28 4.89 -27.46
C ASP A 62 -4.73 5.44 -26.14
N ILE A 63 -3.95 4.61 -25.45
CA ILE A 63 -3.28 4.93 -24.19
C ILE A 63 -1.77 4.91 -24.41
N LEU A 64 -1.07 5.84 -23.78
CA LEU A 64 0.39 5.90 -23.80
C LEU A 64 0.95 5.12 -22.62
N VAL A 65 1.64 4.02 -22.91
CA VAL A 65 2.31 3.21 -21.89
C VAL A 65 3.78 3.60 -21.82
N PRO A 66 4.30 3.97 -20.63
CA PRO A 66 5.73 4.25 -20.48
C PRO A 66 6.55 2.96 -20.60
N LEU A 67 7.47 2.90 -21.56
CA LEU A 67 8.48 1.84 -21.63
C LEU A 67 9.70 2.18 -20.77
N THR A 68 10.06 3.46 -20.73
CA THR A 68 11.16 4.00 -19.93
C THR A 68 10.77 5.39 -19.42
N GLY A 69 11.59 6.00 -18.56
CA GLY A 69 11.32 7.34 -18.01
C GLY A 69 11.24 8.48 -19.03
N SER A 70 11.51 8.24 -20.31
CA SER A 70 11.41 9.26 -21.37
C SER A 70 10.77 8.77 -22.67
N ILE A 71 10.32 7.50 -22.73
CA ILE A 71 9.73 6.91 -23.95
C ILE A 71 8.35 6.35 -23.60
N TYR A 72 7.35 6.84 -24.32
CA TYR A 72 5.97 6.38 -24.26
C TYR A 72 5.58 5.78 -25.60
N VAL A 73 4.88 4.64 -25.57
CA VAL A 73 4.41 3.94 -26.77
C VAL A 73 2.88 3.87 -26.75
N PRO A 74 2.21 4.18 -27.87
CA PRO A 74 0.76 4.02 -27.97
C PRO A 74 0.39 2.54 -27.93
N GLY A 75 -0.64 2.21 -27.16
CA GLY A 75 -1.25 0.89 -27.07
C GLY A 75 -2.75 0.99 -26.78
N GLN A 76 -3.46 -0.12 -26.95
CA GLN A 76 -4.90 -0.23 -26.68
C GLN A 76 -5.15 -1.30 -25.63
N LEU A 77 -6.14 -1.08 -24.76
CA LEU A 77 -6.52 -2.03 -23.71
C LEU A 77 -7.34 -3.18 -24.31
N SER A 78 -6.79 -4.39 -24.31
CA SER A 78 -7.53 -5.58 -24.77
C SER A 78 -8.58 -6.07 -23.76
N ASP A 79 -8.38 -5.78 -22.46
CA ASP A 79 -9.28 -6.17 -21.39
C ASP A 79 -9.28 -5.09 -20.29
N VAL A 80 -10.48 -4.83 -19.74
CA VAL A 80 -10.77 -3.84 -18.70
C VAL A 80 -11.44 -4.48 -17.47
N GLN A 81 -11.84 -5.75 -17.59
CA GLN A 81 -12.51 -6.50 -16.52
C GLN A 81 -11.50 -7.15 -15.59
N ASN A 82 -10.40 -7.65 -16.14
CA ASN A 82 -9.37 -8.36 -15.38
C ASN A 82 -8.16 -7.46 -15.14
N VAL A 83 -7.68 -7.46 -13.90
CA VAL A 83 -6.51 -6.69 -13.48
C VAL A 83 -5.60 -7.55 -12.62
N MET A 84 -4.31 -7.38 -12.82
CA MET A 84 -3.29 -8.12 -12.10
C MET A 84 -2.96 -7.41 -10.78
N VAL A 85 -3.10 -8.13 -9.66
CA VAL A 85 -2.81 -7.63 -8.31
C VAL A 85 -1.58 -8.35 -7.76
N ASP A 86 -0.59 -7.56 -7.34
CA ASP A 86 0.60 -8.07 -6.64
C ASP A 86 0.24 -8.42 -5.19
N ILE A 87 0.48 -9.67 -4.79
CA ILE A 87 0.27 -10.15 -3.42
C ILE A 87 1.58 -10.23 -2.61
N GLY A 88 2.72 -9.92 -3.24
CA GLY A 88 4.05 -9.96 -2.65
C GLY A 88 4.84 -11.22 -3.01
N THR A 89 6.15 -11.20 -2.68
CA THR A 89 7.10 -12.30 -2.96
C THR A 89 7.20 -12.73 -4.43
N GLY A 90 6.79 -11.86 -5.36
CA GLY A 90 6.81 -12.13 -6.81
C GLY A 90 5.59 -12.90 -7.32
N TYR A 91 4.53 -13.02 -6.53
CA TYR A 91 3.28 -13.64 -6.95
C TYR A 91 2.25 -12.58 -7.34
N TYR A 92 1.52 -12.88 -8.42
CA TYR A 92 0.48 -12.04 -8.97
C TYR A 92 -0.81 -12.84 -9.10
N VAL A 93 -1.93 -12.20 -8.77
CA VAL A 93 -3.27 -12.80 -8.89
C VAL A 93 -4.06 -12.00 -9.90
N ASP A 94 -4.73 -12.70 -10.81
CA ASP A 94 -5.69 -12.09 -11.71
C ASP A 94 -7.03 -11.94 -10.99
N MET A 95 -7.54 -10.70 -10.91
CA MET A 95 -8.77 -10.35 -10.20
C MET A 95 -9.68 -9.50 -11.08
N VAL A 96 -10.98 -9.64 -10.86
CA VAL A 96 -11.98 -8.81 -11.53
C VAL A 96 -11.99 -7.41 -10.88
N SER A 97 -11.90 -6.37 -11.70
CA SER A 97 -11.87 -4.96 -11.28
C SER A 97 -13.05 -4.58 -10.38
N LEU A 98 -14.22 -5.18 -10.61
CA LEU A 98 -15.43 -5.00 -9.81
C LEU A 98 -15.27 -5.46 -8.34
N CYS A 99 -14.43 -6.47 -8.06
CA CYS A 99 -14.25 -7.01 -6.71
C CYS A 99 -13.28 -6.17 -5.85
N ILE A 100 -12.43 -5.34 -6.46
CA ILE A 100 -11.40 -4.55 -5.75
C ILE A 100 -12.03 -3.40 -4.96
N SER A 101 -13.14 -2.85 -5.42
CA SER A 101 -13.87 -1.77 -4.74
C SER A 101 -14.65 -2.25 -3.50
N CYS A 102 -14.72 -3.56 -3.24
CA CYS A 102 -15.43 -4.11 -2.10
C CYS A 102 -14.63 -3.98 -0.79
N THR A 103 -14.36 -2.75 -0.35
CA THR A 103 -13.88 -2.44 1.01
C THR A 103 -14.92 -2.74 2.10
N LYS A 104 -16.13 -3.19 1.73
CA LYS A 104 -17.21 -3.61 2.65
C LYS A 104 -17.10 -5.05 3.14
N CYS A 105 -16.08 -5.82 2.76
CA CYS A 105 -15.84 -7.12 3.39
C CYS A 105 -15.11 -6.92 4.73
N ASN A 106 -15.86 -6.45 5.75
CA ASN A 106 -15.46 -6.44 7.16
C ASN A 106 -15.23 -7.87 7.67
N GLY A 107 -14.10 -8.49 7.32
CA GLY A 107 -13.58 -9.67 8.01
C GLY A 107 -14.32 -11.01 7.81
N VAL A 108 -15.04 -11.25 6.72
CA VAL A 108 -15.67 -12.58 6.47
C VAL A 108 -15.52 -13.04 5.02
N TYR A 109 -14.32 -13.40 4.55
CA TYR A 109 -14.18 -14.12 3.27
C TYR A 109 -13.07 -15.19 3.32
N ARG A 110 -13.40 -16.32 3.96
CA ARG A 110 -12.99 -17.64 3.46
C ARG A 110 -14.15 -18.20 2.62
N ASP A 111 -14.34 -17.69 1.42
CA ASP A 111 -14.86 -18.51 0.30
C ASP A 111 -14.86 -17.70 -0.99
N ARG A 112 -14.22 -18.25 -2.03
CA ARG A 112 -14.09 -17.66 -3.37
C ARG A 112 -15.43 -17.45 -4.10
N ILE A 113 -16.54 -17.96 -3.55
CA ILE A 113 -17.82 -18.06 -4.25
C ILE A 113 -18.64 -16.76 -4.13
N LEU A 114 -18.58 -16.03 -3.03
CA LEU A 114 -19.48 -14.89 -2.83
C LEU A 114 -19.06 -13.59 -3.58
N CYS A 115 -17.81 -13.44 -4.03
CA CYS A 115 -17.43 -12.29 -4.86
C CYS A 115 -18.03 -12.32 -6.27
N ARG A 116 -18.54 -13.48 -6.73
CA ARG A 116 -19.25 -13.61 -8.01
C ARG A 116 -20.72 -13.19 -7.94
N TYR A 117 -21.31 -13.03 -6.75
CA TYR A 117 -22.77 -12.91 -6.58
C TYR A 117 -23.23 -11.68 -5.78
N GLY A 118 -22.38 -10.70 -5.49
CA GLY A 118 -22.87 -9.46 -4.87
C GLY A 118 -21.83 -8.42 -4.50
N CYS A 119 -21.63 -7.46 -5.41
CA CYS A 119 -22.04 -6.09 -5.15
C CYS A 119 -23.35 -5.84 -5.90
#